data_AF-A0A815PSB3-F1
#
_entry.id   AF-A0A815PSB3-F1
#
_cell.length_a   1.000
_cell.length_b   1.000
_cell.length_c   1.000
_cell.angle_alpha   90.00
_cell.angle_beta   90.00
_cell.angle_gamma   90.00
#
_symmetry.space_group_name_H-M   'P 1'
#
loop_
_entity.id
_entity.type
_entity.pdbx_description
1 polymer ?
#
loop_
_entity_poly.entity_id
_entity_poly.type
_entity_poly.pdbx_seq_one_letter_code
_entity_poly.pdbx_strand_id
1 'polypeptide(L)'
;MDTDHADYLRVIGAGLPRTGTSSLKAALEQLGFGPCHHMAELFFKPERRILFSRALDGHKVDFYEIMKGYGSTVDAPTQSFYKEIHKAYPKAKIILTVRDSGEK
;
A
#
# COMPACT_ATOMS: atom_id res chain seq x y z
N MET A 1 13.70 23.03 6.29
CA MET A 1 13.00 22.08 5.40
C MET A 1 12.90 20.80 6.19
N ASP A 2 11.67 20.43 6.51
CA ASP A 2 11.29 19.44 7.53
C ASP A 2 11.73 18.03 7.09
N THR A 3 12.87 17.57 7.61
CA THR A 3 13.42 16.24 7.35
C THR A 3 12.84 15.25 8.35
N ASP A 4 11.68 14.70 8.05
CA ASP A 4 11.07 13.64 8.87
C ASP A 4 10.30 12.62 8.00
N HIS A 5 10.89 12.21 6.88
CA HIS A 5 10.25 11.36 5.86
C HIS A 5 10.76 9.91 5.82
N ALA A 6 11.66 9.51 6.72
CA ALA A 6 12.27 8.18 6.65
C ALA A 6 11.37 7.04 7.21
N ASP A 7 10.35 7.35 8.03
CA ASP A 7 9.54 6.34 8.75
C ASP A 7 8.02 6.43 8.52
N TYR A 8 7.53 7.19 7.54
CA TYR A 8 6.11 7.59 7.50
C TYR A 8 5.35 7.18 6.23
N LEU A 9 4.35 6.30 6.40
CA LEU A 9 3.31 6.04 5.42
C LEU A 9 2.23 7.14 5.47
N ARG A 10 2.00 7.82 4.35
CA ARG A 10 1.09 8.97 4.23
C ARG A 10 -0.23 8.66 3.54
N VAL A 11 -0.21 7.72 2.59
CA VAL A 11 -1.37 7.39 1.77
C VAL A 11 -1.54 5.88 1.68
N ILE A 12 -2.77 5.42 1.93
CA ILE A 12 -3.18 4.02 1.83
C ILE A 12 -4.23 3.92 0.72
N GLY A 13 -3.93 3.19 -0.33
CA GLY A 13 -4.85 2.83 -1.41
C GLY A 13 -5.66 1.60 -1.03
N ALA A 14 -6.96 1.78 -0.87
CA ALA A 14 -7.93 0.70 -0.61
C ALA A 14 -8.62 0.21 -1.91
N GLY A 15 -8.24 0.76 -3.06
CA GLY A 15 -8.78 0.35 -4.36
C GLY A 15 -8.32 -1.05 -4.77
N LEU A 16 -9.25 -1.83 -5.34
CA LEU A 16 -8.95 -3.16 -5.89
C LEU A 16 -7.97 -3.09 -7.07
N PRO A 17 -7.27 -4.19 -7.40
CA PRO A 17 -6.54 -4.28 -8.65
C PRO A 17 -7.41 -3.90 -9.85
N ARG A 18 -6.78 -3.31 -10.88
CA ARG A 18 -7.45 -2.87 -12.12
C ARG A 18 -8.40 -1.68 -11.98
N THR A 19 -8.40 -0.99 -10.84
CA THR A 19 -9.11 0.29 -10.62
C THR A 19 -8.25 1.53 -10.86
N GLY A 20 -7.13 1.40 -11.57
CA GLY A 20 -6.18 2.50 -11.84
C GLY A 20 -5.00 2.57 -10.85
N THR A 21 -4.71 1.50 -10.13
CA THR A 21 -3.65 1.44 -9.10
C THR A 21 -2.26 1.82 -9.62
N SER A 22 -1.88 1.41 -10.83
CA SER A 22 -0.58 1.76 -11.42
C SER A 22 -0.47 3.25 -11.76
N SER A 23 -1.55 3.86 -12.26
CA SER A 23 -1.60 5.32 -12.48
C SER A 23 -1.55 6.09 -11.17
N LEU A 24 -2.28 5.61 -10.14
CA LEU A 24 -2.25 6.21 -8.81
C LEU A 24 -0.85 6.12 -8.17
N LYS A 25 -0.16 4.97 -8.30
CA LYS A 25 1.24 4.80 -7.87
C LYS A 25 2.12 5.89 -8.48
N ALA A 26 2.07 6.04 -9.80
CA ALA A 26 2.89 7.02 -10.52
C ALA A 26 2.60 8.45 -10.06
N ALA A 27 1.32 8.80 -9.86
CA ALA A 27 0.93 10.13 -9.38
C ALA A 27 1.43 10.38 -7.94
N LEU A 28 1.29 9.41 -7.03
CA LEU A 28 1.78 9.52 -5.65
C LEU A 28 3.29 9.71 -5.59
N GLU A 29 4.04 8.99 -6.41
CA GLU A 29 5.49 9.15 -6.49
C GLU A 29 5.89 10.54 -7.02
N GLN A 30 5.22 11.03 -8.07
CA GLN A 30 5.45 12.37 -8.61
C GLN A 30 5.12 13.49 -7.61
N LEU A 31 4.08 13.30 -6.79
CA LEU A 31 3.65 14.26 -5.77
C LEU A 31 4.46 14.18 -4.47
N GLY A 32 5.52 13.36 -4.42
CA GLY A 32 6.40 13.25 -3.25
C GLY A 32 5.85 12.38 -2.12
N PHE A 33 4.86 11.51 -2.40
CA PHE A 33 4.36 10.45 -1.51
C PHE A 33 5.05 9.10 -1.75
N GLY A 34 6.14 9.10 -2.53
CA GLY A 34 6.95 7.92 -2.79
C GLY A 34 7.89 7.53 -1.63
N PRO A 35 8.50 6.33 -1.69
CA PRO A 35 8.18 5.28 -2.66
C PRO A 35 6.79 4.67 -2.38
N CYS A 36 6.09 4.24 -3.44
CA CYS A 36 4.70 3.76 -3.34
C CYS A 36 4.64 2.24 -3.56
N HIS A 37 4.27 1.49 -2.52
CA HIS A 37 4.18 0.03 -2.57
C HIS A 37 3.10 -0.40 -3.56
N HIS A 38 3.43 -1.33 -4.45
CA HIS A 38 2.51 -1.95 -5.41
C HIS A 38 2.83 -3.44 -5.60
N MET A 39 1.84 -4.26 -5.99
CA MET A 39 2.00 -5.71 -6.25
C MET A 39 3.23 -6.07 -7.10
N ALA A 40 3.54 -5.27 -8.11
CA ALA A 40 4.64 -5.52 -9.03
C ALA A 40 6.02 -5.54 -8.33
N GLU A 41 6.16 -4.91 -7.16
CA GLU A 41 7.41 -4.93 -6.42
C GLU A 41 7.66 -6.26 -5.69
N LEU A 42 6.61 -7.02 -5.39
CA LEU A 42 6.74 -8.29 -4.67
C LEU A 42 7.41 -9.38 -5.52
N PHE A 43 7.49 -9.22 -6.84
CA PHE A 43 8.27 -10.11 -7.71
C PHE A 43 9.76 -10.09 -7.36
N PHE A 44 10.25 -9.00 -6.78
CA PHE A 44 11.67 -8.79 -6.46
C PHE A 44 11.96 -8.77 -4.95
N LYS A 45 10.94 -8.98 -4.10
CA LYS A 45 11.03 -8.90 -2.63
C LYS A 45 10.43 -10.14 -1.97
N PRO A 46 11.08 -11.32 -2.08
CA PRO A 46 10.53 -12.60 -1.63
C PRO A 46 10.24 -12.63 -0.13
N GLU A 47 11.06 -11.98 0.70
CA GLU A 47 10.85 -11.85 2.15
C GLU A 47 9.53 -11.16 2.48
N ARG A 48 9.21 -10.08 1.75
CA ARG A 48 7.97 -9.35 1.92
C ARG A 48 6.77 -10.12 1.38
N ARG A 49 6.95 -10.84 0.27
CA ARG A 49 5.94 -11.74 -0.28
C ARG A 49 5.52 -12.79 0.77
N ILE A 50 6.49 -13.38 1.49
CA ILE A 50 6.21 -14.35 2.55
C ILE A 50 5.38 -13.71 3.68
N LEU A 51 5.71 -12.49 4.11
CA LEU A 51 4.94 -11.80 5.15
C LEU A 51 3.48 -11.56 4.72
N PHE A 52 3.25 -11.17 3.47
CA PHE A 52 1.89 -11.01 2.97
C PHE A 52 1.14 -12.33 2.79
N SER A 53 1.82 -13.40 2.35
CA SER A 53 1.20 -14.74 2.34
C SER A 53 0.75 -15.15 3.74
N ARG A 54 1.60 -14.97 4.75
CA ARG A 54 1.23 -15.24 6.15
C ARG A 54 0.03 -14.41 6.62
N ALA A 55 -0.02 -13.13 6.25
CA ALA A 55 -1.14 -12.26 6.58
C ALA A 55 -2.46 -12.75 5.94
N LEU A 56 -2.41 -13.19 4.68
CA LEU A 56 -3.55 -13.76 3.96
C LEU A 56 -4.01 -15.10 4.57
N ASP A 57 -3.07 -15.89 5.09
CA ASP A 57 -3.36 -17.13 5.84
C ASP A 57 -3.90 -16.86 7.27
N GLY A 58 -4.10 -15.60 7.65
CA GLY A 58 -4.65 -15.22 8.95
C GLY A 58 -3.64 -15.21 10.10
N HIS A 59 -2.34 -15.38 9.81
CA HIS A 59 -1.31 -15.23 10.83
C HIS A 59 -1.14 -13.76 11.22
N LYS A 60 -0.85 -13.52 12.49
CA LYS A 60 -0.46 -12.18 12.97
C LYS A 60 0.85 -11.77 12.32
N VAL A 61 0.84 -10.60 11.70
CA VAL A 61 2.01 -9.94 11.12
C VAL A 61 2.08 -8.48 11.59
N ASP A 62 3.26 -7.89 11.51
CA ASP A 62 3.47 -6.49 11.85
C ASP A 62 3.39 -5.61 10.61
N PHE A 63 2.26 -4.90 10.45
CA PHE A 63 2.07 -3.99 9.31
C PHE A 63 2.91 -2.73 9.37
N TYR A 64 3.40 -2.33 10.55
CA TYR A 64 4.38 -1.26 10.67
C TYR A 64 5.69 -1.67 10.00
N GLU A 65 6.22 -2.83 10.37
CA GLU A 65 7.46 -3.33 9.77
C GLU A 65 7.29 -3.68 8.28
N ILE A 66 6.15 -4.25 7.87
CA ILE A 66 5.89 -4.51 6.44
C ILE A 66 5.88 -3.21 5.63
N MET A 67 5.30 -2.12 6.13
CA MET A 67 5.21 -0.86 5.37
C MET A 67 6.41 0.07 5.54
N LYS A 68 7.35 -0.26 6.43
CA LYS A 68 8.57 0.52 6.63
C LYS A 68 9.30 0.79 5.30
N GLY A 69 9.74 2.03 5.15
CA GLY A 69 10.41 2.53 3.95
C GLY A 69 9.47 2.95 2.81
N TYR A 70 8.15 2.88 2.98
CA TYR A 70 7.17 3.35 1.98
C TYR A 70 6.44 4.61 2.43
N GLY A 71 6.33 5.58 1.51
CA GLY A 71 5.54 6.79 1.69
C GLY A 71 4.06 6.59 1.37
N SER A 72 3.73 5.59 0.57
CA SER A 72 2.36 5.23 0.23
C SER A 72 2.22 3.77 -0.19
N THR A 73 0.98 3.28 -0.29
CA THR A 73 0.70 1.93 -0.77
C THR A 73 -0.56 1.88 -1.61
N VAL A 74 -0.61 1.03 -2.62
CA VAL A 74 -1.77 0.75 -3.49
C VAL A 74 -1.75 -0.71 -3.93
N ASP A 75 -2.84 -1.15 -4.56
CA ASP A 75 -2.96 -2.48 -5.18
C ASP A 75 -2.95 -3.64 -4.17
N ALA A 76 -2.98 -4.87 -4.68
CA ALA A 76 -2.75 -6.05 -3.88
C ALA A 76 -1.30 -6.11 -3.35
N PRO A 77 -1.07 -6.79 -2.22
CA PRO A 77 -2.05 -7.30 -1.26
C PRO A 77 -2.52 -6.24 -0.24
N THR A 78 -1.93 -5.04 -0.22
CA THR A 78 -2.15 -4.05 0.84
C THR A 78 -3.56 -3.48 0.88
N GLN A 79 -4.27 -3.43 -0.25
CA GLN A 79 -5.68 -3.03 -0.27
C GLN A 79 -6.52 -3.87 0.70
N SER A 80 -6.25 -5.19 0.81
CA SER A 80 -7.01 -6.10 1.67
C SER A 80 -6.82 -5.81 3.15
N PHE A 81 -5.73 -5.12 3.50
CA PHE A 81 -5.30 -4.85 4.86
C PHE A 81 -5.30 -3.35 5.17
N TYR A 82 -6.06 -2.55 4.43
CA TYR A 82 -6.04 -1.09 4.57
C TYR A 82 -6.40 -0.63 5.99
N LYS A 83 -7.25 -1.38 6.71
CA LYS A 83 -7.64 -1.08 8.10
C LYS A 83 -6.52 -1.37 9.08
N GLU A 84 -5.86 -2.51 8.93
CA GLU A 84 -4.74 -2.96 9.75
C GLU A 84 -3.53 -2.05 9.54
N ILE A 85 -3.28 -1.66 8.29
CA ILE A 85 -2.24 -0.69 7.93
C ILE A 85 -2.59 0.69 8.52
N HIS A 86 -3.83 1.15 8.42
CA HIS A 86 -4.25 2.42 9.02
C HIS A 86 -4.17 2.38 10.56
N LYS A 87 -4.39 1.22 11.19
CA LYS A 87 -4.17 1.05 12.62
C LYS A 87 -2.70 1.24 13.01
N ALA A 88 -1.77 0.78 12.18
CA ALA A 88 -0.33 0.99 12.37
C ALA A 88 0.10 2.44 12.03
N TYR A 89 -0.55 3.08 11.05
CA TYR A 89 -0.27 4.44 10.58
C TYR A 89 -1.54 5.32 10.64
N PRO A 90 -1.99 5.74 11.85
CA PRO A 90 -3.29 6.38 12.04
C PRO A 90 -3.41 7.78 11.44
N LYS A 91 -2.30 8.38 11.02
CA LYS A 91 -2.28 9.68 10.34
C LYS A 91 -2.36 9.56 8.81
N ALA A 92 -2.17 8.36 8.26
CA ALA A 92 -2.22 8.12 6.82
C ALA A 92 -3.64 8.33 6.29
N LYS A 93 -3.77 9.00 5.15
CA LYS A 93 -5.05 9.18 4.48
C LYS A 93 -5.37 7.95 3.62
N ILE A 94 -6.65 7.60 3.54
CA ILE A 94 -7.11 6.47 2.73
C ILE A 94 -7.71 7.01 1.43
N ILE A 95 -7.30 6.44 0.29
CA ILE A 95 -7.87 6.69 -1.04
C ILE A 95 -8.53 5.40 -1.52
N LEU A 96 -9.80 5.49 -1.93
CA LEU A 96 -10.51 4.40 -2.59
C LEU A 96 -10.70 4.75 -4.06
N THR A 97 -9.97 4.07 -4.95
CA THR A 97 -10.23 4.15 -6.39
C THR A 97 -11.33 3.19 -6.78
N VAL A 98 -12.28 3.69 -7.57
CA VAL A 98 -13.41 2.93 -8.11
C VAL A 98 -13.43 3.06 -9.62
N ARG A 99 -14.07 2.09 -10.27
CA ARG A 99 -14.45 2.13 -11.68
C ARG A 99 -15.82 1.49 -11.81
N ASP A 100 -16.52 1.79 -12.90
CA ASP A 100 -17.70 0.99 -13.26
C ASP A 100 -17.28 -0.48 -13.40
N SER A 101 -18.13 -1.37 -12.87
CA SER A 101 -17.95 -2.82 -13.01
C SER A 101 -17.88 -3.15 -14.50
N GLY A 102 -17.04 -4.13 -14.85
CA GLY A 102 -16.95 -4.63 -16.22
C GLY A 102 -18.18 -5.42 -16.67
N GLU A 103 -19.27 -5.41 -15.88
CA GLU A 103 -20.55 -5.99 -16.30
C GLU A 103 -21.16 -5.06 -17.35
N LYS A 104 -20.98 -5.47 -18.60
CA LYS A 104 -22.01 -5.31 -19.63
C LYS A 104 -22.80 -6.60 -19.70
#